data_AF-A0A0S8KEX5-F1
#
_entry.id   AF-A0A0S8KEX5-F1
#
_cell.length_a   1.000
_cell.length_b   1.000
_cell.length_c   1.000
_cell.angle_alpha   90.00
_cell.angle_beta   90.00
_cell.angle_gamma   90.00
#
_symmetry.space_group_name_H-M   'P 1'
#
loop_
_entity.id
_entity.type
_entity.pdbx_description
1 polymer ?
#
loop_
_entity_poly.entity_id
_entity_poly.type
_entity_poly.pdbx_seq_one_letter_code
_entity_poly.pdbx_strand_id
1 'polypeptide(L)'
;MTISVSLNGEVFDQVVYSRESDFEELVAKNAETIFGDKAIYIDVKRKITTTTLGGTIPDGFLMDLSDIENPEFYLVEAELQSHDFFGHIFPQITKFFAFYRDSKQRQKLIETMFTLFRENAILENKIRESIGSREIYKFLKDTMDNSQNILIVIDGPKPEFEEIVDTYTDTWAQMVRIQIVNHFGKGENSIKNLPFSDALSPSPDKETAETSRYTEEFHLQNRPTRVVEMYKKLRQEFINVKNTLRFNPTTSYIGVVDARQIAFIMLQKKKIRLVVLMGENEVKETLHSGHHKVVGHTPEDQHWWGGSNPNCTVALIDTEHWDEIQRLLTQLVEKHQET
;
A
#
# COMPACT_ATOMS: atom_id res chain seq x y z
N MET A 1 2.87 -24.18 -20.17
CA MET A 1 2.56 -23.31 -21.32
C MET A 1 3.44 -22.08 -21.17
N THR A 2 4.19 -21.70 -22.20
CA THR A 2 4.97 -20.45 -22.18
C THR A 2 4.00 -19.29 -22.39
N ILE A 3 3.92 -18.37 -21.44
CA ILE A 3 3.16 -17.12 -21.62
C ILE A 3 4.02 -16.21 -22.49
N SER A 4 3.43 -15.62 -23.52
CA SER A 4 4.13 -14.69 -24.41
C SER A 4 3.33 -13.39 -24.54
N VAL A 5 4.05 -12.28 -24.67
CA VAL A 5 3.45 -10.95 -24.90
C VAL A 5 3.93 -10.39 -26.23
N SER A 6 3.06 -9.65 -26.93
CA SER A 6 3.39 -9.00 -28.20
C SER A 6 3.47 -7.49 -27.99
N LEU A 7 4.64 -6.89 -28.24
CA LEU A 7 4.85 -5.45 -28.21
C LEU A 7 5.44 -4.99 -29.55
N ASN A 8 4.82 -4.00 -30.19
CA ASN A 8 5.26 -3.45 -31.49
C ASN A 8 5.47 -4.52 -32.60
N GLY A 9 4.69 -5.61 -32.56
CA GLY A 9 4.81 -6.72 -33.52
C GLY A 9 5.89 -7.74 -33.20
N GLU A 10 6.62 -7.58 -32.09
CA GLU A 10 7.57 -8.57 -31.59
C GLU A 10 6.96 -9.39 -30.43
N VAL A 11 7.14 -10.71 -30.48
CA VAL A 11 6.72 -11.64 -29.41
C VAL A 11 7.88 -11.87 -28.44
N PHE A 12 7.59 -11.73 -27.15
CA PHE A 12 8.52 -11.97 -26.04
C PHE A 12 7.97 -13.09 -25.18
N ASP A 13 8.81 -14.07 -24.87
CA ASP A 13 8.43 -15.22 -24.07
C ASP A 13 8.75 -14.96 -22.60
N GLN A 14 7.88 -15.44 -21.70
CA GLN A 14 8.13 -15.36 -20.27
C GLN A 14 9.40 -16.13 -19.92
N VAL A 15 10.30 -15.45 -19.23
CA VAL A 15 11.49 -16.05 -18.65
C VAL A 15 11.06 -16.80 -17.40
N VAL A 16 11.31 -18.11 -17.39
CA VAL A 16 11.08 -18.97 -16.24
C VAL A 16 12.40 -19.14 -15.49
N TYR A 17 12.38 -18.85 -14.20
CA TYR A 17 13.55 -18.97 -13.35
C TYR A 17 13.64 -20.37 -12.75
N SER A 18 14.81 -21.01 -12.86
CA SER A 18 15.07 -22.30 -12.19
C SER A 18 15.77 -22.14 -10.85
N ARG A 19 16.37 -20.97 -10.59
CA ARG A 19 17.08 -20.66 -9.34
C ARG A 19 16.53 -19.36 -8.78
N GLU A 20 16.16 -19.41 -7.50
CA GLU A 20 15.71 -18.26 -6.72
C GLU A 20 16.71 -17.10 -6.79
N SER A 21 18.01 -17.39 -6.67
CA SER A 21 19.06 -16.35 -6.72
C SER A 21 19.10 -15.55 -8.03
N ASP A 22 18.68 -16.16 -9.15
CA ASP A 22 18.62 -15.47 -10.44
C ASP A 22 17.42 -14.49 -10.48
N PHE A 23 16.32 -14.86 -9.82
CA PHE A 23 15.14 -14.01 -9.66
C PHE A 23 15.38 -12.90 -8.63
N GLU A 24 16.00 -13.21 -7.49
CA GLU A 24 16.47 -12.22 -6.51
C GLU A 24 17.35 -11.15 -7.18
N GLU A 25 18.31 -11.58 -8.02
CA GLU A 25 19.18 -10.65 -8.73
C GLU A 25 18.40 -9.79 -9.74
N LEU A 26 17.39 -10.34 -10.41
CA LEU A 26 16.49 -9.56 -11.26
C LEU A 26 15.78 -8.48 -10.43
N VAL A 27 15.18 -8.85 -9.29
CA VAL A 27 14.45 -7.91 -8.43
C VAL A 27 15.39 -6.80 -7.98
N ALA A 28 16.58 -7.14 -7.46
CA ALA A 28 17.55 -6.15 -6.99
C ALA A 28 18.05 -5.21 -8.09
N LYS A 29 18.35 -5.73 -9.29
CA LYS A 29 18.82 -4.90 -10.44
C LYS A 29 17.74 -3.98 -10.97
N ASN A 30 16.46 -4.30 -10.77
CA ASN A 30 15.34 -3.56 -11.32
C ASN A 30 14.48 -2.91 -10.24
N ALA A 31 15.01 -2.77 -9.02
CA ALA A 31 14.24 -2.33 -7.87
C ALA A 31 13.59 -0.95 -8.05
N GLU A 32 14.27 0.02 -8.69
CA GLU A 32 13.68 1.34 -8.97
C GLU A 32 12.51 1.23 -9.97
N THR A 33 12.62 0.33 -10.95
CA THR A 33 11.56 0.06 -11.93
C THR A 33 10.39 -0.69 -11.31
N ILE A 34 10.69 -1.64 -10.42
CA ILE A 34 9.68 -2.47 -9.76
C ILE A 34 8.98 -1.64 -8.69
N PHE A 35 9.69 -0.97 -7.79
CA PHE A 35 9.10 -0.33 -6.61
C PHE A 35 8.81 1.17 -6.77
N GLY A 36 9.24 1.78 -7.88
CA GLY A 36 9.10 3.21 -8.12
C GLY A 36 10.32 4.02 -7.69
N ASP A 37 10.40 5.24 -8.22
CA ASP A 37 11.53 6.18 -8.04
C ASP A 37 11.60 6.77 -6.63
N LYS A 38 10.46 6.85 -5.93
CA LYS A 38 10.36 7.28 -4.53
C LYS A 38 10.58 6.16 -3.51
N ALA A 39 10.86 4.94 -3.97
CA ALA A 39 11.16 3.83 -3.09
C ALA A 39 12.67 3.63 -2.92
N ILE A 40 13.09 3.27 -1.71
CA ILE A 40 14.48 2.93 -1.40
C ILE A 40 14.56 1.44 -1.10
N TYR A 41 15.07 0.68 -2.07
CA TYR A 41 15.36 -0.74 -1.91
C TYR A 41 16.81 -0.96 -1.48
N ILE A 42 17.00 -1.84 -0.49
CA ILE A 42 18.30 -2.26 0.01
C ILE A 42 18.36 -3.78 -0.09
N ASP A 43 19.18 -4.28 -1.02
CA ASP A 43 19.57 -5.69 -1.09
C ASP A 43 20.38 -6.06 0.16
N VAL A 44 19.80 -6.90 1.02
CA VAL A 44 20.35 -7.28 2.32
C VAL A 44 21.43 -8.34 2.17
N LYS A 45 21.19 -9.36 1.34
CA LYS A 45 22.12 -10.47 1.09
C LYS A 45 23.48 -9.97 0.60
N ARG A 46 23.53 -8.91 -0.22
CA ARG A 46 24.79 -8.33 -0.72
C ARG A 46 25.46 -7.35 0.23
N LYS A 47 24.74 -6.77 1.20
CA LYS A 47 25.23 -5.65 2.03
C LYS A 47 25.46 -6.00 3.50
N ILE A 48 24.85 -7.06 4.02
CA ILE A 48 24.96 -7.44 5.44
C ILE A 48 25.60 -8.83 5.54
N THR A 49 26.91 -8.87 5.74
CA THR A 49 27.68 -10.14 5.78
C THR A 49 27.68 -10.84 7.14
N THR A 50 27.25 -10.17 8.23
CA THR A 50 27.56 -10.66 9.60
C THR A 50 26.48 -10.50 10.66
N THR A 51 25.31 -9.93 10.35
CA THR A 51 24.29 -9.65 11.38
C THR A 51 23.01 -10.43 11.10
N THR A 52 22.91 -11.63 11.68
CA THR A 52 21.63 -12.34 11.75
C THR A 52 20.63 -11.50 12.55
N LEU A 53 19.56 -11.07 11.89
CA LEU A 53 18.37 -10.46 12.49
C LEU A 53 17.54 -11.57 13.15
N GLY A 54 18.05 -12.12 14.26
CA GLY A 54 17.31 -13.14 15.02
C GLY A 54 17.11 -14.47 14.30
N GLY A 55 17.92 -14.78 13.28
CA GLY A 55 17.87 -16.05 12.54
C GLY A 55 17.00 -16.05 11.28
N THR A 56 16.40 -14.91 10.92
CA THR A 56 15.69 -14.73 9.64
C THR A 56 16.31 -13.52 8.94
N ILE A 57 16.76 -13.70 7.70
CA ILE A 57 17.35 -12.62 6.88
C ILE A 57 16.49 -12.56 5.63
N PRO A 58 15.72 -11.47 5.41
CA PRO A 58 15.01 -11.29 4.15
C PRO A 58 15.98 -10.99 3.02
N ASP A 59 15.51 -11.12 1.79
CA ASP A 59 16.30 -10.74 0.61
C ASP A 59 16.57 -9.24 0.55
N GLY A 60 15.59 -8.44 0.95
CA GLY A 60 15.67 -6.99 0.88
C GLY A 60 14.90 -6.25 1.95
N PHE A 61 15.25 -4.97 2.10
CA PHE A 61 14.43 -3.97 2.77
C PHE A 61 13.92 -2.98 1.75
N LEU A 62 12.65 -2.59 1.88
CA LEU A 62 12.06 -1.55 1.05
C LEU A 62 11.43 -0.49 1.94
N MET A 63 11.78 0.76 1.69
CA MET A 63 11.03 1.92 2.19
C MET A 63 10.31 2.57 1.03
N ASP A 64 8.97 2.55 1.07
CA ASP A 64 8.15 3.32 0.15
C ASP A 64 7.91 4.71 0.74
N LEU A 65 8.41 5.73 0.04
CA LEU A 65 8.31 7.14 0.44
C LEU A 65 7.39 7.92 -0.51
N SER A 66 6.57 7.23 -1.31
CA SER A 66 5.62 7.82 -2.25
C SER A 66 4.62 8.74 -1.55
N ASP A 67 4.16 8.37 -0.34
CA ASP A 67 3.47 9.26 0.62
C ASP A 67 4.35 9.52 1.85
N ILE A 68 5.14 10.60 1.83
CA ILE A 68 6.06 10.96 2.92
C ILE A 68 5.39 11.22 4.28
N GLU A 69 4.08 11.44 4.30
CA GLU A 69 3.32 11.58 5.55
C GLU A 69 2.90 10.22 6.13
N ASN A 70 2.88 9.17 5.31
CA ASN A 70 2.59 7.80 5.69
C ASN A 70 3.57 6.83 5.00
N PRO A 71 4.87 6.94 5.29
CA PRO A 71 5.87 6.07 4.70
C PRO A 71 5.64 4.64 5.15
N GLU A 72 5.96 3.69 4.27
CA GLU A 72 5.82 2.26 4.54
C GLU A 72 7.16 1.56 4.50
N PHE A 73 7.31 0.56 5.37
CA PHE A 73 8.47 -0.31 5.45
C PHE A 73 8.05 -1.75 5.22
N TYR A 74 8.85 -2.43 4.39
CA TYR A 74 8.65 -3.83 4.02
C TYR A 74 9.93 -4.65 4.23
N LEU A 75 9.78 -5.85 4.80
CA LEU A 75 10.71 -6.94 4.56
C LEU A 75 10.35 -7.57 3.21
N VAL A 76 11.30 -7.66 2.30
CA VAL A 76 11.08 -8.16 0.94
C VAL A 76 11.64 -9.57 0.81
N GLU A 77 10.82 -10.50 0.33
CA GLU A 77 11.22 -11.86 -0.03
C GLU A 77 10.88 -12.10 -1.50
N ALA A 78 11.84 -12.60 -2.29
CA ALA A 78 11.66 -12.96 -3.68
C ALA A 78 11.50 -14.48 -3.80
N GLU A 79 10.35 -14.93 -4.30
CA GLU A 79 9.98 -16.34 -4.34
C GLU A 79 9.65 -16.76 -5.77
N LEU A 80 9.91 -18.03 -6.09
CA LEU A 80 9.45 -18.60 -7.36
C LEU A 80 8.04 -19.17 -7.21
N GLN A 81 7.19 -18.99 -8.21
CA GLN A 81 5.86 -19.60 -8.30
C GLN A 81 5.92 -21.13 -8.12
N SER A 82 7.00 -21.75 -8.59
CA SER A 82 7.24 -23.19 -8.48
C SER A 82 7.57 -23.65 -7.06
N HIS A 83 7.87 -22.76 -6.13
CA HIS A 83 8.14 -23.13 -4.74
C HIS A 83 6.87 -23.64 -4.05
N ASP A 84 7.06 -24.65 -3.20
CA ASP A 84 5.97 -25.23 -2.42
C ASP A 84 5.46 -24.21 -1.39
N PHE A 85 4.17 -23.91 -1.44
CA PHE A 85 3.62 -22.84 -0.60
C PHE A 85 3.76 -23.17 0.89
N PHE A 86 3.29 -24.35 1.29
CA PHE A 86 3.16 -24.73 2.70
C PHE A 86 4.47 -25.18 3.34
N GLY A 87 5.37 -25.78 2.55
CA GLY A 87 6.65 -26.28 3.00
C GLY A 87 7.79 -25.26 2.90
N HIS A 88 7.63 -24.21 2.09
CA HIS A 88 8.69 -23.21 1.88
C HIS A 88 8.23 -21.78 2.19
N ILE A 89 7.35 -21.21 1.37
CA ILE A 89 6.96 -19.79 1.43
C ILE A 89 6.28 -19.44 2.77
N PHE A 90 5.28 -20.23 3.17
CA PHE A 90 4.52 -19.99 4.39
C PHE A 90 5.39 -20.04 5.67
N PRO A 91 6.29 -21.02 5.85
CA PRO A 91 7.30 -20.99 6.90
C PRO A 91 8.18 -19.73 6.92
N GLN A 92 8.53 -19.15 5.77
CA GLN A 92 9.33 -17.92 5.71
C GLN A 92 8.53 -16.71 6.21
N ILE A 93 7.31 -16.55 5.73
CA ILE A 93 6.41 -15.46 6.15
C ILE A 93 6.11 -15.54 7.65
N THR A 94 5.84 -16.74 8.18
CA THR A 94 5.57 -16.93 9.61
C THR A 94 6.77 -16.61 10.51
N LYS A 95 8.00 -16.84 10.04
CA LYS A 95 9.21 -16.37 10.74
C LYS A 95 9.27 -14.85 10.81
N PHE A 96 8.88 -14.13 9.74
CA PHE A 96 8.80 -12.68 9.78
C PHE A 96 7.72 -12.17 10.75
N PHE A 97 6.58 -12.85 10.87
CA PHE A 97 5.61 -12.51 11.92
C PHE A 97 6.19 -12.69 13.32
N ALA A 98 6.90 -13.80 13.56
CA ALA A 98 7.56 -14.03 14.85
C ALA A 98 8.63 -12.96 15.13
N PHE A 99 9.42 -12.60 14.12
CA PHE A 99 10.40 -11.52 14.15
C PHE A 99 9.74 -10.19 14.55
N TYR A 100 8.63 -9.82 13.89
CA TYR A 100 7.93 -8.56 14.18
C TYR A 100 7.31 -8.53 15.58
N ARG A 101 7.02 -9.67 16.21
CA ARG A 101 6.52 -9.69 17.59
C ARG A 101 7.63 -9.44 18.62
N ASP A 102 8.88 -9.71 18.29
CA ASP A 102 10.03 -9.51 19.18
C ASP A 102 10.53 -8.06 19.15
N SER A 103 10.31 -7.32 20.25
CA SER A 103 10.70 -5.91 20.36
C SER A 103 12.21 -5.68 20.29
N LYS A 104 13.03 -6.64 20.75
CA LYS A 104 14.49 -6.54 20.68
C LYS A 104 14.96 -6.69 19.24
N GLN A 105 14.34 -7.60 18.49
CA GLN A 105 14.67 -7.79 17.08
C GLN A 105 14.25 -6.60 16.23
N ARG A 106 13.06 -6.02 16.48
CA ARG A 106 12.65 -4.76 15.84
C ARG A 106 13.63 -3.62 16.12
N GLN A 107 14.05 -3.45 17.37
CA GLN A 107 15.03 -2.40 17.74
C GLN A 107 16.37 -2.62 17.02
N LYS A 108 16.85 -3.87 16.95
CA LYS A 108 18.06 -4.22 16.20
C LYS A 108 17.94 -3.91 14.70
N LEU A 109 16.76 -4.10 14.11
CA LEU A 109 16.49 -3.73 12.71
C LEU A 109 16.57 -2.22 12.51
N ILE A 110 16.02 -1.42 13.42
CA ILE A 110 16.10 0.05 13.34
C ILE A 110 17.57 0.50 13.36
N GLU A 111 18.36 -0.05 14.27
CA GLU A 111 19.80 0.24 14.37
C GLU A 111 20.55 -0.18 13.10
N THR A 112 20.23 -1.37 12.57
CA THR A 112 20.84 -1.88 11.33
C THR A 112 20.52 -0.96 10.15
N MET A 113 19.24 -0.58 9.98
CA MET A 113 18.79 0.34 8.94
C MET A 113 19.46 1.71 9.08
N PHE A 114 19.53 2.25 10.29
CA PHE A 114 20.19 3.53 10.53
C PHE A 114 21.67 3.48 10.13
N THR A 115 22.40 2.43 10.53
CA THR A 115 23.80 2.24 10.13
C THR A 115 23.94 2.14 8.61
N LEU A 116 23.10 1.37 7.92
CA LEU A 116 23.11 1.27 6.46
C LEU A 116 22.92 2.62 5.77
N PHE A 117 22.00 3.44 6.25
CA PHE A 117 21.79 4.79 5.73
C PHE A 117 22.96 5.73 6.03
N ARG A 118 23.59 5.61 7.20
CA ARG A 118 24.70 6.48 7.62
C ARG A 118 26.04 6.15 6.97
N GLU A 119 26.28 4.87 6.68
CA GLU A 119 27.56 4.41 6.10
C GLU A 119 27.56 4.46 4.57
N ASN A 120 26.38 4.58 3.94
CA ASN A 120 26.26 4.67 2.49
C ASN A 120 25.77 6.06 2.07
N ALA A 121 26.69 6.90 1.57
CA ALA A 121 26.38 8.27 1.17
C ALA A 121 25.26 8.39 0.12
N ILE A 122 25.10 7.39 -0.76
CA ILE A 122 24.01 7.37 -1.76
C ILE A 122 22.67 7.18 -1.06
N LEU A 123 22.59 6.20 -0.15
CA LEU A 123 21.37 5.98 0.64
C LEU A 123 21.08 7.17 1.55
N GLU A 124 22.09 7.74 2.20
CA GLU A 124 21.94 8.93 3.06
C GLU A 124 21.34 10.09 2.28
N ASN A 125 21.86 10.37 1.08
CA ASN A 125 21.35 11.46 0.24
C ASN A 125 19.91 11.19 -0.21
N LYS A 126 19.60 9.99 -0.70
CA LYS A 126 18.23 9.62 -1.12
C LYS A 126 17.21 9.80 0.01
N ILE A 127 17.53 9.34 1.23
CA ILE A 127 16.60 9.51 2.35
C ILE A 127 16.48 10.98 2.77
N ARG A 128 17.58 11.75 2.72
CA ARG A 128 17.58 13.18 3.06
C ARG A 128 16.76 14.02 2.08
N GLU A 129 16.85 13.73 0.79
CA GLU A 129 16.02 14.36 -0.24
C GLU A 129 14.54 14.13 0.02
N SER A 130 14.18 12.95 0.52
CA SER A 130 12.80 12.57 0.80
C SER A 130 12.26 13.18 2.11
N ILE A 131 13.03 13.13 3.20
CA ILE A 131 12.54 13.53 4.55
C ILE A 131 12.86 14.99 4.91
N GLY A 132 13.69 15.67 4.12
CA GLY A 132 14.17 17.03 4.38
C GLY A 132 14.99 17.13 5.67
N SER A 133 14.61 18.06 6.55
CA SER A 133 15.32 18.33 7.81
C SER A 133 14.96 17.38 8.96
N ARG A 134 14.10 16.37 8.74
CA ARG A 134 13.74 15.38 9.76
C ARG A 134 14.98 14.57 10.17
N GLU A 135 15.00 14.14 11.43
CA GLU A 135 16.08 13.31 11.98
C GLU A 135 15.91 11.86 11.47
N ILE A 136 16.95 11.28 10.86
CA ILE A 136 16.86 9.99 10.15
C ILE A 136 16.48 8.86 11.11
N TYR A 137 17.15 8.76 12.27
CA TYR A 137 16.90 7.67 13.21
C TYR A 137 15.45 7.68 13.69
N LYS A 138 14.95 8.85 14.10
CA LYS A 138 13.55 9.06 14.48
C LYS A 138 12.60 8.73 13.34
N PHE A 139 12.91 9.15 12.11
CA PHE A 139 12.08 8.83 10.94
C PHE A 139 11.99 7.32 10.70
N LEU A 140 13.13 6.61 10.70
CA LEU A 140 13.18 5.15 10.53
C LEU A 140 12.40 4.45 11.63
N LYS A 141 12.65 4.81 12.89
CA LYS A 141 11.94 4.27 14.05
C LYS A 141 10.43 4.51 13.94
N ASP A 142 10.01 5.75 13.70
CA ASP A 142 8.60 6.10 13.58
C ASP A 142 7.94 5.41 12.37
N THR A 143 8.67 5.15 11.28
CA THR A 143 8.14 4.41 10.12
C THR A 143 7.94 2.94 10.47
N MET A 144 8.98 2.26 10.96
CA MET A 144 8.95 0.82 11.22
C MET A 144 8.10 0.42 12.43
N ASP A 145 7.94 1.29 13.43
CA ASP A 145 7.00 1.05 14.53
C ASP A 145 5.54 1.08 14.05
N ASN A 146 5.26 1.75 12.92
CA ASN A 146 3.90 1.92 12.37
C ASN A 146 3.63 1.10 11.10
N SER A 147 4.67 0.57 10.46
CA SER A 147 4.59 -0.24 9.24
C SER A 147 5.41 -1.51 9.41
N GLN A 148 4.72 -2.65 9.48
CA GLN A 148 5.32 -3.97 9.64
C GLN A 148 4.87 -4.87 8.49
N ASN A 149 5.16 -4.44 7.27
CA ASN A 149 4.70 -5.12 6.08
C ASN A 149 5.74 -6.17 5.62
N ILE A 150 5.26 -7.23 4.99
CA ILE A 150 6.06 -8.23 4.30
C ILE A 150 5.64 -8.18 2.84
N LEU A 151 6.59 -7.92 1.95
CA LEU A 151 6.37 -7.90 0.51
C LEU A 151 6.93 -9.19 -0.09
N ILE A 152 6.06 -10.01 -0.66
CA ILE A 152 6.47 -11.17 -1.45
C ILE A 152 6.47 -10.79 -2.91
N VAL A 153 7.65 -10.82 -3.52
CA VAL A 153 7.83 -10.64 -4.95
C VAL A 153 7.85 -12.02 -5.59
N ILE A 154 6.96 -12.29 -6.55
CA ILE A 154 6.81 -13.63 -7.14
C ILE A 154 6.78 -13.59 -8.67
N ASP A 155 7.38 -14.59 -9.32
CA ASP A 155 7.49 -14.65 -10.79
C ASP A 155 6.22 -15.19 -11.51
N GLY A 156 5.11 -15.31 -10.77
CA GLY A 156 3.81 -15.71 -11.31
C GLY A 156 2.70 -15.79 -10.25
N PRO A 157 1.43 -15.94 -10.67
CA PRO A 157 0.29 -16.03 -9.75
C PRO A 157 0.31 -17.35 -8.95
N LYS A 158 -0.07 -17.29 -7.67
CA LYS A 158 -0.09 -18.47 -6.80
C LYS A 158 -1.36 -18.48 -5.92
N PRO A 159 -2.37 -19.31 -6.25
CA PRO A 159 -3.70 -19.29 -5.62
C PRO A 159 -3.69 -19.45 -4.10
N GLU A 160 -2.71 -20.17 -3.56
CA GLU A 160 -2.58 -20.43 -2.13
C GLU A 160 -2.44 -19.15 -1.29
N PHE A 161 -1.96 -18.04 -1.87
CA PHE A 161 -1.97 -16.74 -1.19
C PHE A 161 -3.40 -16.24 -0.94
N GLU A 162 -4.29 -16.37 -1.91
CA GLU A 162 -5.69 -15.93 -1.77
C GLU A 162 -6.39 -16.74 -0.67
N GLU A 163 -6.25 -18.07 -0.71
CA GLU A 163 -6.84 -18.98 0.29
C GLU A 163 -6.39 -18.65 1.73
N ILE A 164 -5.13 -18.26 1.90
CA ILE A 164 -4.54 -17.98 3.22
C ILE A 164 -4.89 -16.59 3.71
N VAL A 165 -4.92 -15.59 2.82
CA VAL A 165 -5.43 -14.26 3.14
C VAL A 165 -6.90 -14.33 3.57
N ASP A 166 -7.68 -15.23 2.96
CA ASP A 166 -9.07 -15.55 3.33
C ASP A 166 -9.19 -16.21 4.70
N THR A 167 -8.29 -17.13 5.01
CA THR A 167 -8.31 -17.85 6.29
C THR A 167 -7.79 -17.00 7.45
N TYR A 168 -6.79 -16.14 7.22
CA TYR A 168 -6.05 -15.40 8.25
C TYR A 168 -6.11 -13.88 8.05
N THR A 169 -7.33 -13.34 7.98
CA THR A 169 -7.59 -11.91 7.72
C THR A 169 -6.87 -10.97 8.70
N ASP A 170 -6.80 -11.33 9.99
CA ASP A 170 -6.28 -10.46 11.04
C ASP A 170 -4.75 -10.40 11.10
N THR A 171 -4.05 -11.19 10.27
CA THR A 171 -2.58 -11.21 10.22
C THR A 171 -2.06 -11.09 8.80
N TRP A 172 -2.35 -12.07 7.96
CA TRP A 172 -1.88 -12.09 6.57
C TRP A 172 -2.43 -10.93 5.76
N ALA A 173 -3.74 -10.67 5.80
CA ALA A 173 -4.33 -9.56 5.03
C ALA A 173 -3.82 -8.19 5.47
N GLN A 174 -3.45 -8.03 6.75
CA GLN A 174 -2.92 -6.76 7.27
C GLN A 174 -1.46 -6.54 6.86
N MET A 175 -0.63 -7.58 7.01
CA MET A 175 0.84 -7.44 6.94
C MET A 175 1.45 -7.88 5.60
N VAL A 176 0.85 -8.81 4.87
CA VAL A 176 1.45 -9.38 3.66
C VAL A 176 0.94 -8.63 2.43
N ARG A 177 1.85 -8.27 1.52
CA ARG A 177 1.58 -7.74 0.18
C ARG A 177 2.26 -8.63 -0.84
N ILE A 178 1.59 -8.87 -1.97
CA ILE A 178 2.11 -9.71 -3.05
C ILE A 178 2.35 -8.83 -4.27
N GLN A 179 3.54 -8.92 -4.84
CA GLN A 179 3.91 -8.25 -6.09
C GLN A 179 4.31 -9.30 -7.11
N ILE A 180 3.50 -9.47 -8.14
CA ILE A 180 3.85 -10.35 -9.25
C ILE A 180 4.78 -9.58 -10.20
N VAL A 181 5.96 -10.14 -10.49
CA VAL A 181 6.93 -9.58 -11.45
C VAL A 181 7.12 -10.58 -12.57
N ASN A 182 6.47 -10.32 -13.70
CA ASN A 182 6.67 -11.10 -14.92
C ASN A 182 7.82 -10.52 -15.73
N HIS A 183 8.78 -11.37 -16.10
CA HIS A 183 9.88 -11.03 -16.99
C HIS A 183 9.66 -11.69 -18.35
N PHE A 184 9.66 -10.91 -19.42
CA PHE A 184 9.56 -11.40 -20.79
C PHE A 184 10.84 -11.05 -21.56
N GLY A 185 11.44 -12.03 -22.21
CA GLY A 185 12.72 -11.89 -22.90
C GLY A 185 12.65 -12.29 -24.37
N LYS A 186 13.46 -11.62 -25.21
CA LYS A 186 13.74 -12.02 -26.60
C LYS A 186 15.19 -11.62 -26.96
N GLY A 187 16.13 -12.54 -26.84
CA GLY A 187 17.56 -12.25 -27.05
C GLY A 187 18.12 -11.32 -25.97
N GLU A 188 18.76 -10.20 -26.34
CA GLU A 188 19.25 -9.18 -25.39
C GLU A 188 18.16 -8.19 -24.93
N ASN A 189 17.00 -8.18 -25.59
CA ASN A 189 15.88 -7.30 -25.23
C ASN A 189 15.01 -7.97 -24.15
N SER A 190 14.71 -7.24 -23.08
CA SER A 190 13.78 -7.68 -22.03
C SER A 190 12.67 -6.65 -21.83
N ILE A 191 11.43 -7.13 -21.78
CA ILE A 191 10.26 -6.38 -21.31
C ILE A 191 9.98 -6.86 -19.90
N LYS A 192 9.91 -5.93 -18.97
CA LYS A 192 9.50 -6.19 -17.58
C LYS A 192 8.15 -5.50 -17.42
N ASN A 193 7.15 -6.23 -16.95
CA ASN A 193 5.90 -5.56 -16.60
C ASN A 193 6.15 -4.73 -15.33
N LEU A 194 6.08 -3.41 -15.49
CA LEU A 194 6.15 -2.34 -14.48
C LEU A 194 4.78 -2.15 -13.79
N PRO A 195 4.60 -1.25 -12.82
CA PRO A 195 5.39 -0.88 -11.63
C PRO A 195 4.63 -1.29 -10.34
N PHE A 196 5.22 -1.02 -9.17
CA PHE A 196 4.58 -1.01 -7.86
C PHE A 196 3.62 0.17 -7.82
N SER A 197 2.38 -0.11 -8.21
CA SER A 197 1.25 0.77 -8.05
C SER A 197 0.09 -0.14 -7.74
N ASP A 198 -0.25 -0.27 -6.45
CA ASP A 198 -1.54 -0.72 -5.90
C ASP A 198 -2.32 -1.81 -6.67
N ALA A 199 -1.64 -2.71 -7.39
CA ALA A 199 -2.27 -3.64 -8.34
C ALA A 199 -2.98 -4.82 -7.66
N LEU A 200 -3.16 -4.75 -6.35
CA LEU A 200 -4.08 -5.59 -5.58
C LEU A 200 -5.00 -4.77 -4.66
N SER A 201 -5.29 -3.52 -5.01
CA SER A 201 -6.62 -2.97 -4.69
C SER A 201 -7.56 -3.42 -5.80
N PRO A 202 -8.68 -4.09 -5.49
CA PRO A 202 -9.68 -4.38 -6.51
C PRO A 202 -10.06 -3.08 -7.20
N SER A 203 -10.03 -3.08 -8.54
CA SER A 203 -10.70 -2.03 -9.31
C SER A 203 -12.14 -1.91 -8.77
N PRO A 204 -12.63 -0.69 -8.45
CA PRO A 204 -13.99 -0.51 -7.94
C PRO A 204 -15.07 -0.99 -8.93
N ASP A 205 -14.70 -1.32 -10.17
CA ASP A 205 -15.61 -1.78 -11.22
C ASP A 205 -15.81 -3.31 -11.29
N LYS A 206 -15.23 -4.09 -10.37
CA LYS A 206 -15.48 -5.54 -10.27
C LYS A 206 -15.77 -6.01 -8.84
N GLU A 207 -16.77 -5.44 -8.19
CA GLU A 207 -17.44 -6.10 -7.07
C GLU A 207 -18.91 -6.33 -7.41
N THR A 208 -19.20 -7.49 -8.01
CA THR A 208 -20.53 -8.09 -7.95
C THR A 208 -20.82 -8.42 -6.50
N ALA A 209 -21.57 -7.56 -5.80
CA ALA A 209 -22.44 -7.84 -4.64
C ALA A 209 -22.01 -8.98 -3.68
N GLU A 210 -20.72 -9.15 -3.40
CA GLU A 210 -20.24 -9.98 -2.32
C GLU A 210 -20.03 -9.07 -1.12
N THR A 211 -20.71 -9.39 -0.03
CA THR A 211 -20.50 -8.75 1.27
C THR A 211 -19.02 -8.73 1.58
N SER A 212 -18.42 -7.54 1.70
CA SER A 212 -17.04 -7.44 2.16
C SER A 212 -16.84 -8.22 3.45
N ARG A 213 -15.86 -9.13 3.42
CA ARG A 213 -15.38 -9.88 4.59
C ARG A 213 -14.62 -9.00 5.60
N TYR A 214 -14.31 -7.76 5.24
CA TYR A 214 -13.64 -6.80 6.09
C TYR A 214 -14.67 -6.02 6.91
N THR A 215 -14.27 -5.61 8.11
CA THR A 215 -15.14 -4.83 9.01
C THR A 215 -14.59 -3.42 9.16
N GLU A 216 -15.42 -2.47 9.59
CA GLU A 216 -14.91 -1.14 9.94
C GLU A 216 -13.87 -1.24 11.08
N GLU A 217 -14.08 -2.18 12.03
CA GLU A 217 -13.16 -2.44 13.14
C GLU A 217 -11.78 -2.88 12.66
N PHE A 218 -11.69 -3.68 11.59
CA PHE A 218 -10.42 -4.06 10.96
C PHE A 218 -9.54 -2.85 10.62
N HIS A 219 -10.13 -1.75 10.13
CA HIS A 219 -9.38 -0.53 9.81
C HIS A 219 -9.07 0.35 11.02
N LEU A 220 -9.81 0.17 12.12
CA LEU A 220 -9.68 0.94 13.37
C LEU A 220 -8.63 0.32 14.31
N GLN A 221 -8.39 -0.98 14.20
CA GLN A 221 -7.37 -1.68 14.97
C GLN A 221 -6.01 -1.00 14.84
N ASN A 222 -5.33 -0.82 15.98
CA ASN A 222 -4.01 -0.20 16.07
C ASN A 222 -3.91 1.24 15.53
N ARG A 223 -5.05 1.93 15.31
CA ARG A 223 -5.06 3.36 14.94
C ARG A 223 -5.02 4.26 16.18
N PRO A 224 -4.40 5.46 16.10
CA PRO A 224 -4.42 6.42 17.20
C PRO A 224 -5.86 6.82 17.57
N THR A 225 -6.14 7.01 18.87
CA THR A 225 -7.47 7.35 19.40
C THR A 225 -8.13 8.51 18.64
N ARG A 226 -7.36 9.57 18.34
CA ARG A 226 -7.82 10.72 17.55
C ARG A 226 -8.39 10.33 16.18
N VAL A 227 -7.74 9.40 15.47
CA VAL A 227 -8.17 8.95 14.14
C VAL A 227 -9.44 8.11 14.27
N VAL A 228 -9.51 7.25 15.28
CA VAL A 228 -10.70 6.43 15.59
C VAL A 228 -11.91 7.31 15.90
N GLU A 229 -11.73 8.36 16.71
CA GLU A 229 -12.79 9.33 17.04
C GLU A 229 -13.26 10.13 15.83
N MET A 230 -12.31 10.59 15.00
CA MET A 230 -12.61 11.30 13.76
C MET A 230 -13.38 10.43 12.78
N TYR A 231 -13.01 9.15 12.66
CA TYR A 231 -13.75 8.18 11.83
C TYR A 231 -15.17 7.98 12.35
N LYS A 232 -15.35 7.76 13.66
CA LYS A 232 -16.68 7.60 14.26
C LYS A 232 -17.57 8.81 14.01
N LYS A 233 -17.02 10.03 14.11
CA LYS A 233 -17.75 11.27 13.78
C LYS A 233 -18.12 11.32 12.30
N LEU A 234 -17.18 11.04 11.40
CA LEU A 234 -17.42 10.99 9.95
C LEU A 234 -18.51 9.99 9.56
N ARG A 235 -18.43 8.78 10.09
CA ARG A 235 -19.42 7.74 9.88
C ARG A 235 -20.80 8.19 10.35
N GLN A 236 -20.89 8.78 11.54
CA GLN A 236 -22.14 9.28 12.08
C GLN A 236 -22.75 10.39 11.21
N GLU A 237 -21.94 11.31 10.68
CA GLU A 237 -22.44 12.36 9.79
C GLU A 237 -23.01 11.82 8.48
N PHE A 238 -22.33 10.87 7.84
CA PHE A 238 -22.89 10.20 6.66
C PHE A 238 -24.27 9.59 6.96
N ILE A 239 -24.41 8.88 8.09
CA ILE A 239 -25.68 8.29 8.52
C ILE A 239 -26.73 9.36 8.85
N ASN A 240 -26.33 10.49 9.44
CA ASN A 240 -27.23 11.63 9.70
C ASN A 240 -27.77 12.24 8.40
N VAL A 241 -26.94 12.32 7.36
CA VAL A 241 -27.33 12.80 6.04
C VAL A 241 -28.28 11.81 5.37
N LYS A 242 -27.93 10.51 5.36
CA LYS A 242 -28.79 9.45 4.82
C LYS A 242 -28.53 8.12 5.52
N ASN A 243 -29.51 7.65 6.28
CA ASN A 243 -29.38 6.44 7.08
C ASN A 243 -29.35 5.12 6.27
N THR A 244 -29.65 5.16 4.97
CA THR A 244 -29.60 4.00 4.07
C THR A 244 -28.22 3.78 3.45
N LEU A 245 -27.26 4.67 3.69
CA LEU A 245 -25.89 4.51 3.21
C LEU A 245 -25.26 3.25 3.81
N ARG A 246 -24.56 2.51 2.96
CA ARG A 246 -23.80 1.33 3.35
C ARG A 246 -22.32 1.68 3.40
N PHE A 247 -21.64 1.13 4.40
CA PHE A 247 -20.19 1.14 4.49
C PHE A 247 -19.70 -0.23 4.06
N ASN A 248 -18.86 -0.27 3.03
CA ASN A 248 -18.27 -1.49 2.47
C ASN A 248 -16.75 -1.45 2.73
N PRO A 249 -16.27 -1.95 3.87
CA PRO A 249 -14.84 -2.07 4.13
C PRO A 249 -14.14 -2.92 3.06
N THR A 250 -12.84 -2.82 2.89
CA THR A 250 -12.05 -3.66 1.98
C THR A 250 -10.70 -3.94 2.64
N THR A 251 -9.72 -4.46 1.91
CA THR A 251 -8.34 -4.57 2.40
C THR A 251 -7.72 -3.20 2.72
N SER A 252 -8.00 -2.18 1.93
CA SER A 252 -7.26 -0.91 1.93
C SER A 252 -8.10 0.32 2.31
N TYR A 253 -9.40 0.30 2.04
CA TYR A 253 -10.30 1.43 2.30
C TYR A 253 -11.70 1.00 2.76
N ILE A 254 -12.48 1.94 3.28
CA ILE A 254 -13.91 1.77 3.54
C ILE A 254 -14.69 2.57 2.51
N GLY A 255 -15.42 1.87 1.63
CA GLY A 255 -16.29 2.49 0.66
C GLY A 255 -17.59 3.00 1.32
N VAL A 256 -18.04 4.19 0.94
CA VAL A 256 -19.39 4.69 1.25
C VAL A 256 -20.25 4.55 0.02
N VAL A 257 -21.33 3.80 0.13
CA VAL A 257 -22.17 3.35 -0.99
C VAL A 257 -23.62 3.70 -0.74
N ASP A 258 -24.26 4.30 -1.75
CA ASP A 258 -25.71 4.46 -1.82
C ASP A 258 -26.31 3.48 -2.85
N ALA A 259 -26.82 3.99 -3.98
CA ALA A 259 -27.07 3.19 -5.17
C ALA A 259 -25.76 2.83 -5.90
N ARG A 260 -24.74 3.70 -5.80
CA ARG A 260 -23.38 3.53 -6.31
C ARG A 260 -22.38 3.99 -5.27
N GLN A 261 -21.10 3.73 -5.53
CA GLN A 261 -19.99 4.25 -4.74
C GLN A 261 -20.00 5.78 -4.78
N ILE A 262 -19.83 6.46 -3.62
CA ILE A 262 -19.82 7.93 -3.55
C ILE A 262 -18.57 8.50 -2.87
N ALA A 263 -17.94 7.73 -1.99
CA ALA A 263 -16.70 8.13 -1.32
C ALA A 263 -15.86 6.93 -0.89
N PHE A 264 -14.57 7.14 -0.67
CA PHE A 264 -13.66 6.14 -0.12
C PHE A 264 -12.93 6.72 1.09
N ILE A 265 -12.87 5.95 2.18
CA ILE A 265 -12.28 6.38 3.45
C ILE A 265 -11.04 5.54 3.73
N MET A 266 -9.88 6.19 3.85
CA MET A 266 -8.62 5.56 4.24
C MET A 266 -8.13 6.18 5.55
N LEU A 267 -7.93 5.33 6.56
CA LEU A 267 -7.50 5.75 7.88
C LEU A 267 -5.98 5.78 7.94
N GLN A 268 -5.41 6.98 8.03
CA GLN A 268 -3.98 7.23 8.10
C GLN A 268 -3.57 7.61 9.53
N LYS A 269 -2.26 7.73 9.80
CA LYS A 269 -1.75 7.92 11.18
C LYS A 269 -2.21 9.23 11.83
N LYS A 270 -2.29 10.31 11.06
CA LYS A 270 -2.59 11.66 11.57
C LYS A 270 -3.87 12.26 11.02
N LYS A 271 -4.45 11.63 9.99
CA LYS A 271 -5.54 12.17 9.19
C LYS A 271 -6.41 11.03 8.67
N ILE A 272 -7.60 11.36 8.19
CA ILE A 272 -8.39 10.48 7.33
C ILE A 272 -8.29 11.05 5.92
N ARG A 273 -7.91 10.20 4.97
CA ARG A 273 -7.96 10.52 3.55
C ARG A 273 -9.35 10.12 3.05
N LEU A 274 -10.16 11.12 2.72
CA LEU A 274 -11.49 10.95 2.18
C LEU A 274 -11.45 11.27 0.68
N VAL A 275 -11.55 10.25 -0.17
CA VAL A 275 -11.76 10.47 -1.61
C VAL A 275 -13.25 10.67 -1.83
N VAL A 276 -13.64 11.82 -2.38
CA VAL A 276 -15.03 12.12 -2.72
C VAL A 276 -15.19 12.07 -4.23
N LEU A 277 -16.24 11.40 -4.73
CA LEU A 277 -16.59 11.39 -6.15
C LEU A 277 -17.32 12.68 -6.53
N MET A 278 -16.59 13.79 -6.39
CA MET A 278 -17.02 15.15 -6.67
C MET A 278 -15.81 15.97 -7.18
N GLY A 279 -16.05 16.93 -8.06
CA GLY A 279 -14.98 17.71 -8.69
C GLY A 279 -14.24 18.61 -7.71
N GLU A 280 -12.93 18.77 -7.92
CA GLU A 280 -12.06 19.53 -7.02
C GLU A 280 -12.54 20.97 -6.75
N ASN A 281 -13.01 21.67 -7.79
CA ASN A 281 -13.47 23.07 -7.66
C ASN A 281 -14.69 23.17 -6.74
N GLU A 282 -15.67 22.28 -6.92
CA GLU A 282 -16.89 22.21 -6.11
C GLU A 282 -16.57 21.90 -4.65
N VAL A 283 -15.65 20.97 -4.41
CA VAL A 283 -15.20 20.63 -3.05
C VAL A 283 -14.47 21.81 -2.41
N LYS A 284 -13.64 22.54 -3.16
CA LYS A 284 -12.94 23.75 -2.68
C LYS A 284 -13.88 24.91 -2.37
N GLU A 285 -14.96 25.08 -3.13
CA GLU A 285 -16.00 26.07 -2.85
C GLU A 285 -16.68 25.80 -1.50
N THR A 286 -16.88 24.52 -1.16
CA THR A 286 -17.46 24.11 0.13
C THR A 286 -16.47 24.21 1.29
N LEU A 287 -15.21 23.78 1.08
CA LEU A 287 -14.11 23.81 2.05
C LEU A 287 -13.25 25.09 1.95
N HIS A 288 -13.89 26.24 2.00
CA HIS A 288 -13.26 27.55 1.77
C HIS A 288 -12.25 27.97 2.84
N SER A 289 -12.26 27.36 4.04
CA SER A 289 -11.30 27.69 5.10
C SER A 289 -9.86 27.28 4.75
N GLY A 290 -9.70 26.29 3.87
CA GLY A 290 -8.41 25.67 3.54
C GLY A 290 -7.83 24.81 4.67
N HIS A 291 -8.56 24.61 5.77
CA HIS A 291 -8.10 23.84 6.92
C HIS A 291 -8.00 22.34 6.60
N HIS A 292 -9.06 21.79 6.01
CA HIS A 292 -9.04 20.46 5.42
C HIS A 292 -8.50 20.52 3.98
N LYS A 293 -7.23 20.15 3.81
CA LYS A 293 -6.56 20.25 2.51
C LYS A 293 -7.26 19.41 1.45
N VAL A 294 -7.62 20.05 0.34
CA VAL A 294 -8.13 19.40 -0.88
C VAL A 294 -6.99 19.17 -1.86
N VAL A 295 -6.88 17.95 -2.38
CA VAL A 295 -5.86 17.54 -3.36
C VAL A 295 -6.58 16.96 -4.58
N GLY A 296 -6.43 17.63 -5.72
CA GLY A 296 -6.88 17.13 -7.01
C GLY A 296 -6.14 15.86 -7.41
N HIS A 297 -6.81 15.02 -8.20
CA HIS A 297 -6.28 13.79 -8.74
C HIS A 297 -5.83 13.99 -10.20
N THR A 298 -4.77 13.28 -10.60
CA THR A 298 -4.36 13.21 -12.01
C THR A 298 -5.43 12.46 -12.84
N PRO A 299 -5.44 12.54 -14.18
CA PRO A 299 -6.39 11.78 -14.99
C PRO A 299 -6.34 10.26 -14.73
N GLU A 300 -5.14 9.71 -14.48
CA GLU A 300 -4.95 8.30 -14.13
C GLU A 300 -5.58 7.96 -12.77
N ASP A 301 -5.30 8.78 -11.75
CA ASP A 301 -5.90 8.63 -10.42
C ASP A 301 -7.43 8.79 -10.47
N GLN A 302 -7.94 9.77 -11.25
CA GLN A 302 -9.38 9.98 -11.41
C GLN A 302 -10.04 8.75 -12.01
N HIS A 303 -9.42 8.16 -13.03
CA HIS A 303 -9.89 6.94 -13.66
C HIS A 303 -9.93 5.77 -12.69
N TRP A 304 -8.88 5.63 -11.87
CA TRP A 304 -8.80 4.58 -10.88
C TRP A 304 -9.91 4.66 -9.82
N TRP A 305 -10.17 5.85 -9.26
CA TRP A 305 -11.13 6.02 -8.16
C TRP A 305 -12.60 6.08 -8.62
N GLY A 306 -12.86 6.73 -9.74
CA GLY A 306 -14.22 7.07 -10.16
C GLY A 306 -14.51 6.83 -11.64
N GLY A 307 -13.59 6.20 -12.38
CA GLY A 307 -13.73 6.00 -13.82
C GLY A 307 -13.77 7.33 -14.58
N SER A 308 -14.93 7.68 -15.11
CA SER A 308 -15.12 8.99 -15.77
C SER A 308 -15.60 10.09 -14.81
N ASN A 309 -15.89 9.74 -13.56
CA ASN A 309 -16.42 10.69 -12.58
C ASN A 309 -15.29 11.54 -11.98
N PRO A 310 -15.41 12.88 -12.00
CA PRO A 310 -14.44 13.76 -11.38
C PRO A 310 -14.41 13.49 -9.87
N ASN A 311 -13.20 13.43 -9.31
CA ASN A 311 -12.98 13.12 -7.91
C ASN A 311 -11.72 13.82 -7.37
N CYS A 312 -11.66 13.93 -6.05
CA CYS A 312 -10.51 14.52 -5.36
C CYS A 312 -10.38 13.95 -3.94
N THR A 313 -9.23 14.19 -3.31
CA THR A 313 -8.97 13.81 -1.92
C THR A 313 -9.18 15.01 -0.99
N VAL A 314 -9.87 14.79 0.12
CA VAL A 314 -9.94 15.68 1.28
C VAL A 314 -9.17 15.07 2.44
N ALA A 315 -8.24 15.82 3.02
CA ALA A 315 -7.48 15.43 4.20
C ALA A 315 -8.16 15.93 5.48
N LEU A 316 -8.87 15.04 6.17
CA LEU A 316 -9.49 15.34 7.47
C LEU A 316 -8.45 15.24 8.57
N ILE A 317 -8.18 16.34 9.28
CA ILE A 317 -7.08 16.42 10.25
C ILE A 317 -7.56 16.52 11.70
N ASP A 318 -8.75 17.04 11.98
CA ASP A 318 -9.35 17.13 13.31
C ASP A 318 -10.88 17.16 13.23
N THR A 319 -11.51 17.21 14.41
CA THR A 319 -12.96 17.26 14.61
C THR A 319 -13.47 18.64 15.01
N GLU A 320 -12.59 19.64 15.13
CA GLU A 320 -12.92 21.01 15.59
C GLU A 320 -13.53 21.84 14.45
N HIS A 321 -13.08 21.62 13.21
CA HIS A 321 -13.52 22.38 12.03
C HIS A 321 -14.53 21.60 11.17
N TRP A 322 -15.50 20.97 11.82
CA TRP A 322 -16.33 19.94 11.18
C TRP A 322 -17.51 20.47 10.37
N ASP A 323 -17.93 21.73 10.58
CA ASP A 323 -19.12 22.28 9.93
C ASP A 323 -19.02 22.31 8.40
N GLU A 324 -17.81 22.56 7.87
CA GLU A 324 -17.56 22.52 6.42
C GLU A 324 -17.55 21.09 5.87
N ILE A 325 -17.10 20.13 6.66
CA ILE A 325 -17.18 18.70 6.32
C ILE A 325 -18.64 18.26 6.26
N GLN A 326 -19.45 18.63 7.25
CA GLN A 326 -20.87 18.28 7.25
C GLN A 326 -21.58 18.81 5.99
N ARG A 327 -21.32 20.06 5.58
CA ARG A 327 -21.85 20.63 4.32
C ARG A 327 -21.39 19.85 3.10
N LEU A 328 -20.11 19.49 3.04
CA LEU A 328 -19.57 18.66 1.95
C LEU A 328 -20.26 17.31 1.85
N LEU A 329 -20.47 16.62 2.98
CA LEU A 329 -21.13 15.31 2.99
C LEU A 329 -22.59 15.41 2.54
N THR A 330 -23.31 16.45 2.95
CA THR A 330 -24.68 16.71 2.48
C THR A 330 -24.71 16.87 0.96
N GLN A 331 -23.88 17.77 0.40
CA GLN A 331 -23.81 17.99 -1.04
C GLN A 331 -23.40 16.72 -1.81
N LEU A 332 -22.45 15.95 -1.26
CA LEU A 332 -21.98 14.71 -1.87
C LEU A 332 -23.11 13.69 -2.00
N VAL A 333 -23.89 13.51 -0.92
CA VAL A 333 -25.00 12.56 -0.93
C VAL A 333 -26.14 13.04 -1.84
N GLU A 334 -26.49 14.34 -1.82
CA GLU A 334 -27.52 14.91 -2.69
C GLU A 334 -27.18 14.76 -4.17
N LYS A 335 -25.94 15.06 -4.56
CA LYS A 335 -25.47 14.94 -5.95
C LYS A 335 -25.61 13.54 -6.52
N HIS A 336 -25.38 12.53 -5.70
CA HIS A 336 -25.45 11.12 -6.10
C HIS A 336 -26.85 10.51 -5.95
N GLN A 337 -27.87 11.30 -5.54
CA GLN A 337 -29.27 10.90 -5.62
C GLN A 337 -29.88 11.17 -7.01
N GLU A 338 -29.31 12.10 -7.79
CA GLU A 338 -29.88 12.61 -9.04
C GLU A 338 -29.37 11.88 -10.31
N THR A 339 -28.54 10.83 -10.16
CA THR A 339 -27.86 10.09 -11.25
C THR A 339 -27.87 8.58 -11.04
#